data_AF-A0A7W8S413-F1
#
_entry.id   AF-A0A7W8S413-F1
#
_cell.length_a   1.000
_cell.length_b   1.000
_cell.length_c   1.000
_cell.angle_alpha   90.00
_cell.angle_beta   90.00
_cell.angle_gamma   90.00
#
_symmetry.space_group_name_H-M   'P 1'
#
loop_
_entity.id
_entity.type
_entity.pdbx_description
1 polymer ?
#
loop_
_entity_poly.entity_id
_entity_poly.type
_entity_poly.pdbx_seq_one_letter_code
_entity_poly.pdbx_strand_id
1 'polypeptide(L)'
;MNIKLGALAFGLLSISAQACNTSQNLPGQNIDLYFERNSTQVSADQILKLANWAIDMRLKYPIQEVLSIGGVAEASEKEPKQLAMQRADTTKAMLMQFGLTQVPYDVRAGIYKPLEHFVEPPEKVRRVEIELTPGCPNNCCDGK
;
A
#
# COMPACT_ATOMS: atom_id res chain seq x y z
N MET A 1 -43.27 -23.09 57.12
CA MET A 1 -43.42 -22.74 55.68
C MET A 1 -42.02 -22.47 55.16
N ASN A 2 -41.42 -23.44 54.47
CA ASN A 2 -40.00 -23.45 54.12
C ASN A 2 -39.78 -22.85 52.72
N ILE A 3 -39.01 -21.77 52.63
CA ILE A 3 -38.61 -21.15 51.37
C ILE A 3 -37.39 -21.91 50.84
N LYS A 4 -37.52 -22.55 49.67
CA LYS A 4 -36.37 -23.13 48.95
C LYS A 4 -35.74 -22.04 48.09
N LEU A 5 -34.50 -21.67 48.42
CA LEU A 5 -33.67 -20.78 47.62
C LEU A 5 -33.04 -21.62 46.49
N GLY A 6 -33.55 -21.47 45.27
CA GLY A 6 -32.97 -22.10 44.08
C GLY A 6 -31.78 -21.29 43.59
N ALA A 7 -30.59 -21.89 43.58
CA ALA A 7 -29.38 -21.29 43.02
C ALA A 7 -29.48 -21.27 41.48
N LEU A 8 -29.51 -20.06 40.89
CA LEU A 8 -29.35 -19.85 39.46
C LEU A 8 -27.86 -19.86 39.12
N ALA A 9 -27.40 -20.96 38.53
CA ALA A 9 -26.06 -21.08 37.97
C ALA A 9 -25.98 -20.30 36.65
N PHE A 10 -25.34 -19.13 36.67
CA PHE A 10 -24.93 -18.41 35.47
C PHE A 10 -23.72 -19.13 34.85
N GLY A 11 -23.97 -19.98 33.84
CA GLY A 11 -22.92 -20.54 33.00
C GLY A 11 -22.34 -19.46 32.11
N LEU A 12 -21.15 -18.97 32.44
CA LEU A 12 -20.34 -18.14 31.56
C LEU A 12 -19.88 -19.01 30.39
N LEU A 13 -20.56 -18.89 29.24
CA LEU A 13 -20.05 -19.36 27.96
C LEU A 13 -18.85 -18.48 27.60
N SER A 14 -17.65 -18.95 27.94
CA SER A 14 -16.39 -18.36 27.50
C SER A 14 -16.32 -18.45 25.98
N ILE A 15 -16.73 -17.40 25.28
CA ILE A 15 -16.40 -17.21 23.87
C ILE A 15 -14.89 -17.01 23.87
N SER A 16 -14.14 -18.02 23.44
CA SER A 16 -12.70 -17.91 23.23
C SER A 16 -12.46 -16.89 22.12
N ALA A 17 -12.25 -15.63 22.52
CA ALA A 17 -11.60 -14.65 21.66
C ALA A 17 -10.21 -15.21 21.34
N GLN A 18 -10.05 -15.73 20.13
CA GLN A 18 -8.74 -16.11 19.61
C GLN A 18 -7.97 -14.80 19.43
N ALA A 19 -7.17 -14.45 20.43
CA ALA A 19 -6.22 -13.36 20.32
C ALA A 19 -5.21 -13.79 19.25
N CYS A 20 -5.09 -12.99 18.20
CA CYS A 20 -4.17 -13.25 17.11
C CYS A 20 -2.75 -13.27 17.68
N ASN A 21 -1.98 -14.31 17.36
CA ASN A 21 -0.61 -14.46 17.88
C ASN A 21 0.28 -13.28 17.47
N THR A 22 -0.02 -12.61 16.35
CA THR A 22 0.55 -11.34 15.88
C THR A 22 -0.45 -10.59 14.99
N SER A 23 -0.38 -9.26 14.91
CA SER A 23 -1.00 -8.52 13.79
C SER A 23 -0.32 -8.96 12.50
N GLN A 24 -1.08 -9.49 11.55
CA GLN A 24 -0.61 -9.79 10.20
C GLN A 24 -1.40 -8.94 9.23
N ASN A 25 -0.71 -8.33 8.28
CA ASN A 25 -1.32 -7.69 7.13
C ASN A 25 -1.39 -8.70 5.98
N LEU A 26 -2.29 -8.48 5.03
CA LEU A 26 -2.27 -9.24 3.79
C LEU A 26 -1.02 -8.85 2.96
N PRO A 27 -0.59 -9.69 2.01
CA PRO A 27 0.53 -9.38 1.15
C PRO A 27 0.37 -8.03 0.44
N GLY A 28 1.45 -7.25 0.42
CA GLY A 28 1.51 -5.96 -0.27
C GLY A 28 1.19 -6.09 -1.77
N GLN A 29 0.43 -5.14 -2.27
CA GLN A 29 0.02 -5.07 -3.68
C GLN A 29 0.81 -3.96 -4.35
N ASN A 30 1.49 -4.30 -5.45
CA ASN A 30 2.49 -3.42 -6.06
C ASN A 30 2.11 -3.01 -7.48
N ILE A 31 2.44 -1.77 -7.84
CA ILE A 31 2.41 -1.29 -9.22
C ILE A 31 3.48 -0.22 -9.43
N ASP A 32 4.08 -0.24 -10.63
CA ASP A 32 4.96 0.82 -11.07
C ASP A 32 4.27 1.77 -12.05
N LEU A 33 4.57 3.05 -11.86
CA LEU A 33 4.25 4.15 -12.78
C LEU A 33 5.54 4.66 -13.43
N TYR A 34 5.61 4.63 -14.76
CA TYR A 34 6.84 5.00 -15.48
C TYR A 34 6.80 6.42 -16.04
N PHE A 35 7.99 7.03 -16.14
CA PHE A 35 8.17 8.41 -16.56
C PHE A 35 9.24 8.53 -17.66
N GLU A 36 9.08 9.55 -18.50
CA GLU A 36 10.13 9.95 -19.43
C GLU A 36 11.29 10.67 -18.74
N ARG A 37 12.43 10.70 -19.44
CA ARG A 37 13.67 11.31 -18.93
C ARG A 37 13.44 12.76 -18.56
N ASN A 38 13.92 13.17 -17.37
CA ASN A 38 13.83 14.54 -16.87
C ASN A 38 12.39 15.09 -16.81
N SER A 39 11.40 14.20 -16.69
CA SER A 39 9.99 14.57 -16.72
C SER A 39 9.24 14.09 -15.49
N THR A 40 8.32 14.92 -15.03
CA THR A 40 7.28 14.59 -14.04
C THR A 40 5.92 14.36 -14.70
N GLN A 41 5.84 14.51 -16.03
CA GLN A 41 4.61 14.30 -16.77
C GLN A 41 4.33 12.81 -16.94
N VAL A 42 3.09 12.42 -16.68
CA VAL A 42 2.62 11.04 -16.79
C VAL A 42 1.78 10.91 -18.06
N SER A 43 2.05 9.86 -18.85
CA SER A 43 1.28 9.60 -20.07
C SER A 43 -0.14 9.14 -19.75
N ALA A 44 -1.07 9.34 -20.68
CA ALA A 44 -2.46 8.92 -20.51
C ALA A 44 -2.60 7.42 -20.20
N ASP A 45 -1.80 6.57 -20.84
CA ASP A 45 -1.81 5.13 -20.60
C ASP A 45 -1.37 4.77 -19.17
N GLN A 46 -0.35 5.46 -18.65
CA GLN A 46 0.12 5.28 -17.28
C GLN A 46 -0.92 5.78 -16.26
N ILE A 47 -1.59 6.90 -16.53
CA ILE A 47 -2.71 7.40 -15.71
C ILE A 47 -3.84 6.37 -15.67
N LEU A 48 -4.26 5.84 -16.84
CA LEU A 48 -5.34 4.85 -16.93
C LEU A 48 -4.98 3.55 -16.19
N LYS A 49 -3.74 3.07 -16.35
CA LYS A 49 -3.24 1.89 -15.63
C LYS A 49 -3.31 2.10 -14.11
N LEU A 50 -2.87 3.27 -13.62
CA LEU A 50 -2.89 3.59 -12.20
C LEU A 50 -4.30 3.73 -11.65
N ALA A 51 -5.20 4.38 -12.39
CA ALA A 51 -6.60 4.54 -12.00
C ALA A 51 -7.31 3.18 -11.86
N ASN A 52 -7.14 2.30 -12.85
CA ASN A 52 -7.71 0.96 -12.81
C ASN A 52 -7.17 0.15 -11.61
N TRP A 53 -5.85 0.20 -11.37
CA TRP A 53 -5.27 -0.46 -10.21
C TRP A 53 -5.82 0.09 -8.89
N ALA A 54 -5.94 1.42 -8.74
CA ALA A 54 -6.46 2.03 -7.53
C ALA A 54 -7.93 1.64 -7.26
N ILE A 55 -8.76 1.55 -8.31
CA ILE A 55 -10.14 1.06 -8.21
C ILE A 55 -10.15 -0.40 -7.77
N ASP A 56 -9.35 -1.25 -8.42
CA ASP A 56 -9.22 -2.66 -8.08
C ASP A 56 -8.82 -2.86 -6.62
N MET A 57 -7.86 -2.09 -6.13
CA MET A 57 -7.40 -2.16 -4.74
C MET A 57 -8.51 -1.79 -3.76
N ARG A 58 -9.28 -0.74 -4.06
CA ARG A 58 -10.42 -0.32 -3.21
C ARG A 58 -11.53 -1.36 -3.16
N LEU A 59 -11.76 -2.06 -4.28
CA LEU A 59 -12.80 -3.10 -4.36
C LEU A 59 -12.37 -4.41 -3.68
N LYS A 60 -11.13 -4.83 -3.90
CA LYS A 60 -10.59 -6.09 -3.35
C LYS A 60 -10.19 -5.97 -1.88
N TYR A 61 -9.72 -4.80 -1.48
CA TYR A 61 -9.15 -4.53 -0.16
C TYR A 61 -9.80 -3.29 0.47
N PRO A 62 -10.99 -3.44 1.08
CA PRO A 62 -11.67 -2.32 1.73
C PRO A 62 -10.99 -1.88 3.04
N ILE A 63 -10.18 -2.74 3.65
CA ILE A 63 -9.35 -2.43 4.81
C ILE A 63 -7.92 -2.28 4.30
N GLN A 64 -7.32 -1.13 4.56
CA GLN A 64 -6.03 -0.72 4.03
C GLN A 64 -5.21 -0.09 5.16
N GLU A 65 -3.94 -0.46 5.29
CA GLU A 65 -3.11 -0.05 6.42
C GLU A 65 -2.15 1.08 6.05
N VAL A 66 -1.44 0.93 4.93
CA VAL A 66 -0.45 1.91 4.50
C VAL A 66 -0.30 1.92 2.98
N LEU A 67 -0.01 3.10 2.44
CA LEU A 67 0.37 3.31 1.05
C LEU A 67 1.80 3.86 0.98
N SER A 68 2.74 3.07 0.46
CA SER A 68 4.12 3.51 0.20
C SER A 68 4.26 3.99 -1.24
N ILE A 69 4.92 5.14 -1.42
CA ILE A 69 5.11 5.79 -2.71
C ILE A 69 6.58 6.20 -2.85
N GLY A 70 7.35 5.39 -3.58
CA GLY A 70 8.79 5.57 -3.76
C GLY A 70 9.14 6.06 -5.16
N GLY A 71 9.53 7.31 -5.30
CA GLY A 71 10.06 7.82 -6.57
C GLY A 71 11.48 7.36 -6.83
N VAL A 72 11.78 6.99 -8.07
CA VAL A 72 13.11 6.58 -8.54
C VAL A 72 13.48 7.38 -9.77
N ALA A 73 14.69 7.95 -9.76
CA ALA A 73 15.29 8.60 -10.90
C ALA A 73 16.59 7.90 -11.30
N GLU A 74 16.91 7.97 -12.59
CA GLU A 74 18.20 7.53 -13.09
C GLU A 74 19.27 8.55 -12.65
N ALA A 75 20.48 8.08 -12.31
CA ALA A 75 21.57 8.95 -11.84
C ALA A 75 21.99 10.02 -12.87
N SER A 76 21.72 9.79 -14.16
CA SER A 76 22.05 10.71 -15.25
C SER A 76 21.00 11.81 -15.47
N GLU A 77 19.87 11.77 -14.75
CA GLU A 77 18.83 12.79 -14.84
C GLU A 77 19.22 14.09 -14.14
N LYS A 78 18.58 15.20 -14.53
CA LYS A 78 18.78 16.50 -13.90
C LYS A 78 18.21 16.47 -12.49
N GLU A 79 19.03 16.86 -11.51
CA GLU A 79 18.65 16.92 -10.09
C GLU A 79 17.89 15.67 -9.64
N PRO A 80 18.48 14.47 -9.78
CA PRO A 80 17.74 13.21 -9.84
C PRO A 80 16.94 12.94 -8.56
N LYS A 81 17.47 13.32 -7.39
CA LYS A 81 16.74 13.18 -6.11
C LYS A 81 15.50 14.07 -6.04
N GLN A 82 15.58 15.30 -6.54
CA GLN A 82 14.44 16.22 -6.59
C GLN A 82 13.41 15.74 -7.60
N LEU A 83 13.86 15.30 -8.78
CA LEU A 83 12.99 14.74 -9.81
C LEU A 83 12.24 13.50 -9.30
N ALA A 84 12.94 12.58 -8.63
CA ALA A 84 12.32 11.41 -8.01
C ALA A 84 11.23 11.80 -7.00
N MET A 85 11.50 12.78 -6.13
CA MET A 85 10.49 13.27 -5.19
C MET A 85 9.28 13.90 -5.90
N GLN A 86 9.51 14.74 -6.91
CA GLN A 86 8.41 15.35 -7.67
C GLN A 86 7.53 14.32 -8.39
N ARG A 87 8.13 13.24 -8.91
CA ARG A 87 7.39 12.11 -9.47
C ARG A 87 6.53 11.43 -8.39
N ALA A 88 7.10 11.16 -7.22
CA ALA A 88 6.37 10.55 -6.10
C ALA A 88 5.18 11.42 -5.65
N ASP A 89 5.38 12.73 -5.53
CA ASP A 89 4.32 13.68 -5.16
C ASP A 89 3.22 13.78 -6.23
N THR A 90 3.60 13.77 -7.51
CA THR A 90 2.64 13.75 -8.63
C THR A 90 1.79 12.49 -8.59
N THR A 91 2.42 11.34 -8.38
CA THR A 91 1.74 10.05 -8.22
C THR A 91 0.81 10.04 -7.02
N LYS A 92 1.26 10.54 -5.87
CA LYS A 92 0.44 10.68 -4.68
C LYS A 92 -0.82 11.48 -4.97
N ALA A 93 -0.70 12.64 -5.60
CA ALA A 93 -1.84 13.50 -5.93
C ALA A 93 -2.89 12.75 -6.79
N MET A 94 -2.44 11.98 -7.77
CA MET A 94 -3.34 11.14 -8.59
C MET A 94 -4.01 10.03 -7.76
N LEU A 95 -3.25 9.31 -6.93
CA LEU A 95 -3.82 8.26 -6.05
C LEU A 95 -4.88 8.82 -5.08
N MET A 96 -4.67 10.04 -4.56
CA MET A 96 -5.67 10.73 -3.75
C MET A 96 -6.91 11.07 -4.58
N GLN A 97 -6.75 11.55 -5.80
CA GLN A 97 -7.88 11.79 -6.71
C GLN A 97 -8.65 10.50 -7.06
N PHE A 98 -7.97 9.36 -7.11
CA PHE A 98 -8.58 8.04 -7.33
C PHE A 98 -9.19 7.43 -6.06
N GLY A 99 -9.12 8.12 -4.92
CA GLY A 99 -9.81 7.76 -3.69
C GLY A 99 -9.03 6.85 -2.75
N LEU A 100 -7.70 6.72 -2.90
CA LEU A 100 -6.83 6.12 -1.88
C LEU A 100 -6.42 7.15 -0.81
N THR A 101 -7.40 7.85 -0.22
CA THR A 101 -7.18 9.05 0.63
C THR A 101 -7.18 8.79 2.13
N GLN A 102 -7.61 7.60 2.55
CA GLN A 102 -8.01 7.33 3.94
C GLN A 102 -6.94 6.57 4.74
N VAL A 103 -5.76 6.36 4.15
CA VAL A 103 -4.67 5.60 4.77
C VAL A 103 -3.45 6.46 5.05
N PRO A 104 -2.69 6.16 6.12
CA PRO A 104 -1.33 6.62 6.25
C PRO A 104 -0.55 6.38 4.95
N TYR A 105 0.19 7.39 4.52
CA TYR A 105 1.06 7.29 3.37
C TYR A 105 2.49 7.63 3.74
N ASP A 106 3.41 7.01 3.03
CA ASP A 106 4.83 7.30 3.10
C ASP A 106 5.33 7.65 1.70
N VAL A 107 6.10 8.75 1.60
CA VAL A 107 6.64 9.25 0.34
C VAL A 107 8.15 9.32 0.45
N ARG A 108 8.85 8.67 -0.49
CA ARG A 108 10.31 8.59 -0.51
C ARG A 108 10.84 8.85 -1.91
N ALA A 109 12.13 9.16 -1.97
CA ALA A 109 12.84 9.37 -3.22
C ALA A 109 14.19 8.63 -3.19
N GLY A 110 14.50 7.95 -4.28
CA GLY A 110 15.72 7.19 -4.50
C GLY A 110 16.36 7.51 -5.85
N ILE A 111 17.65 7.23 -5.95
CA ILE A 111 18.37 7.20 -7.22
C ILE A 111 18.62 5.74 -7.53
N TYR A 112 18.28 5.31 -8.74
CA TYR A 112 18.51 3.95 -9.19
C TYR A 112 20.00 3.59 -9.08
N LYS A 113 20.26 2.43 -8.48
CA LYS A 113 21.59 1.84 -8.39
C LYS A 113 21.53 0.46 -9.05
N PRO A 114 22.22 0.24 -10.18
CA PRO A 114 22.25 -1.07 -10.80
C PRO A 114 22.87 -2.10 -9.86
N LEU A 115 22.36 -3.32 -9.92
CA LEU A 115 22.98 -4.48 -9.27
C LEU A 115 24.13 -4.96 -10.17
N GLU A 116 25.21 -5.48 -9.59
CA GLU A 116 26.46 -5.81 -10.30
C GLU A 116 26.28 -6.67 -11.56
N HIS A 117 25.23 -7.51 -11.59
CA HIS A 117 24.94 -8.42 -12.71
C HIS A 117 23.58 -8.17 -13.36
N PHE A 118 22.87 -7.10 -12.98
CA PHE A 118 21.56 -6.80 -13.52
C PHE A 118 21.36 -5.29 -13.64
N VAL A 119 21.35 -4.83 -14.89
CA VAL A 119 21.04 -3.44 -15.26
C VAL A 119 19.66 -3.46 -15.90
N GLU A 120 18.73 -2.77 -15.27
CA GLU A 120 17.42 -2.56 -15.87
C GLU A 120 17.52 -1.59 -17.05
N PRO A 121 16.71 -1.78 -18.09
CA PRO A 121 16.59 -0.80 -19.16
C PRO A 121 16.22 0.60 -18.63
N PRO A 122 16.72 1.69 -19.26
CA PRO A 122 16.47 3.07 -18.80
C PRO A 122 14.98 3.41 -18.62
N GLU A 123 14.10 2.85 -19.42
CA GLU A 123 12.66 3.06 -19.33
C GLU A 123 12.03 2.47 -18.07
N LYS A 124 12.67 1.47 -17.45
CA LYS A 124 12.16 0.82 -16.23
C LYS A 124 12.67 1.48 -14.95
N VAL A 125 13.81 2.16 -14.99
CA VAL A 125 14.44 2.76 -13.80
C VAL A 125 13.93 4.17 -13.47
N ARG A 126 13.15 4.77 -14.37
CA ARG A 126 12.51 6.08 -14.20
C ARG A 126 11.05 5.86 -13.82
N ARG A 127 10.80 5.64 -12.53
CA ARG A 127 9.51 5.14 -12.04
C ARG A 127 9.11 5.72 -10.70
N VAL A 128 7.85 5.50 -10.34
CA VAL A 128 7.38 5.50 -8.96
C VAL A 128 6.92 4.09 -8.64
N GLU A 129 7.49 3.52 -7.59
CA GLU A 129 7.12 2.24 -6.99
C GLU A 129 6.00 2.51 -5.99
N ILE A 130 4.88 1.81 -6.14
CA ILE A 130 3.67 2.03 -5.34
C ILE A 130 3.31 0.70 -4.69
N GLU A 131 3.24 0.68 -3.37
CA GLU A 131 2.79 -0.48 -2.60
C GLU A 131 1.61 -0.08 -1.72
N LEU A 132 0.48 -0.77 -1.88
CA LEU A 132 -0.60 -0.76 -0.90
C LEU A 132 -0.49 -2.00 -0.03
N THR A 133 -0.39 -1.81 1.29
CA THR A 133 -0.49 -2.90 2.27
C THR A 133 -1.94 -3.05 2.72
N PRO A 134 -2.65 -4.11 2.34
CA PRO A 134 -4.01 -4.32 2.79
C PRO A 134 -4.03 -4.77 4.26
N GLY A 135 -5.03 -4.27 4.99
CA GLY A 135 -5.27 -4.70 6.37
C GLY A 135 -6.14 -5.94 6.45
N CYS A 136 -6.29 -6.44 7.66
CA CYS A 136 -7.17 -7.57 7.95
C CYS A 136 -8.34 -7.17 8.83
N PRO A 137 -9.54 -7.76 8.63
CA PRO A 137 -10.63 -7.61 9.56
C PRO A 137 -10.16 -7.96 10.98
N ASN A 138 -10.47 -7.08 11.94
CA ASN A 138 -10.07 -7.23 13.35
C ASN A 138 -8.55 -7.36 13.57
N ASN A 139 -7.70 -6.87 12.64
CA ASN A 139 -6.24 -6.98 12.69
C ASN A 139 -5.71 -8.42 12.70
N CYS A 140 -6.49 -9.33 12.14
CA CYS A 140 -6.28 -10.76 12.22
C CYS A 140 -6.46 -11.42 10.84
N CYS A 141 -5.35 -11.71 10.18
CA CYS A 141 -5.36 -12.59 9.02
C CYS A 141 -5.25 -14.04 9.53
N ASP A 142 -6.38 -14.62 9.94
CA ASP A 142 -6.43 -16.02 10.32
C ASP A 142 -6.30 -16.86 9.04
N GLY A 143 -5.06 -17.03 8.59
CA GLY A 143 -4.72 -17.75 7.37
C GLY A 143 -5.48 -19.06 7.30
N LYS A 144 -6.41 -19.13 6.34
CA LYS A 144 -6.90 -20.39 5.81
C LYS A 144 -6.40 -20.53 4.39
#